data_AF-A0A7V5MIA8-F1
#
_entry.id   AF-A0A7V5MIA8-F1
#
_cell.length_a   1.000
_cell.length_b   1.000
_cell.length_c   1.000
_cell.angle_alpha   90.00
_cell.angle_beta   90.00
_cell.angle_gamma   90.00
#
_symmetry.space_group_name_H-M   'P 1'
#
loop_
_entity.id
_entity.type
_entity.pdbx_description
1 polymer ?
#
loop_
_entity_poly.entity_id
_entity_poly.type
_entity_poly.pdbx_seq_one_letter_code
_entity_poly.pdbx_strand_id
1 'polypeptide(L)'
;MQRYDLRHLKADFYDRMGELIEGGLKVNEVGIFLFEVGDYDSIQKSADRVKEMGHELLNSLKFNEVDWTIVVKKLDEHTIADRKEAARKAAEEAEAARKAAEEAAAKKKAELEAKKAEEAAKKAAEEAANEASDTETKAE
;
A
#
# COMPACT_ATOMS: atom_id res chain seq x y z
N MET A 1 18.79 -15.85 21.00
CA MET A 1 18.83 -14.57 20.25
C MET A 1 20.20 -14.49 19.61
N GLN A 2 20.24 -14.36 18.29
CA GLN A 2 21.49 -14.30 17.52
C GLN A 2 21.65 -12.91 16.89
N ARG A 3 22.89 -12.45 16.78
CA ARG A 3 23.22 -11.20 16.07
C ARG A 3 24.11 -11.52 14.88
N TYR A 4 23.74 -11.00 13.72
CA TYR A 4 24.46 -11.17 12.47
C TYR A 4 24.91 -9.80 11.94
N ASP A 5 26.19 -9.69 11.60
CA ASP A 5 26.76 -8.49 10.99
C ASP A 5 26.90 -8.69 9.48
N LEU A 6 26.09 -7.95 8.73
CA LEU A 6 25.99 -8.00 7.27
C LEU A 6 26.54 -6.73 6.61
N ARG A 7 27.18 -5.82 7.35
CA ARG A 7 27.70 -4.55 6.81
C ARG A 7 28.72 -4.76 5.70
N HIS A 8 29.47 -5.86 5.76
CA HIS A 8 30.41 -6.26 4.72
C HIS A 8 29.76 -6.51 3.34
N LEU A 9 28.44 -6.75 3.29
CA LEU A 9 27.68 -7.01 2.07
C LEU A 9 27.06 -5.74 1.46
N LYS A 10 27.08 -4.60 2.17
CA LYS A 10 26.50 -3.33 1.74
C LYS A 10 25.05 -3.50 1.26
N ALA A 11 24.79 -3.30 -0.04
CA ALA A 11 23.46 -3.38 -0.63
C ALA A 11 22.98 -4.82 -0.89
N ASP A 12 23.89 -5.80 -0.99
CA ASP A 12 23.56 -7.18 -1.39
C ASP A 12 23.38 -8.11 -0.18
N PHE A 13 22.85 -7.59 0.94
CA PHE A 13 22.71 -8.35 2.18
C PHE A 13 21.43 -9.22 2.26
N TYR A 14 20.46 -9.00 1.38
CA TYR A 14 19.12 -9.61 1.49
C TYR A 14 19.14 -11.13 1.36
N ASP A 15 19.93 -11.65 0.43
CA ASP A 15 20.04 -13.10 0.19
C ASP A 15 20.64 -13.76 1.42
N ARG A 16 21.74 -13.20 1.94
CA ARG A 16 22.40 -13.71 3.13
C ARG A 16 21.52 -13.63 4.37
N MET A 17 20.72 -12.57 4.50
CA MET A 17 19.75 -12.45 5.57
C MET A 17 18.71 -13.57 5.52
N GLY A 18 18.15 -13.87 4.33
CA GLY A 18 17.19 -14.96 4.14
C GLY A 18 17.77 -16.33 4.54
N GLU A 19 18.97 -16.65 4.05
CA GLU A 19 19.69 -17.87 4.42
C GLU A 19 19.88 -18.03 5.93
N LEU A 20 20.25 -16.94 6.61
CA LEU A 20 20.47 -16.96 8.06
C LEU A 20 19.18 -17.11 8.85
N ILE A 21 18.06 -16.59 8.34
CA ILE A 21 16.77 -16.80 8.97
C ILE A 21 16.32 -18.27 8.81
N GLU A 22 16.48 -18.85 7.61
CA GLU A 22 16.06 -20.22 7.33
C GLU A 22 16.97 -21.27 7.99
N GLY A 23 18.29 -21.12 7.89
CA GLY A 23 19.25 -22.11 8.41
C GLY A 23 19.87 -21.76 9.76
N GLY A 24 20.02 -20.47 10.07
CA GLY A 24 20.77 -19.99 11.24
C GLY A 24 19.97 -19.83 12.53
N LEU A 25 18.66 -19.55 12.42
CA LEU A 25 17.78 -19.33 13.57
C LEU A 25 16.92 -20.56 13.89
N LYS A 26 16.69 -20.82 15.18
CA LYS A 26 15.69 -21.80 15.63
C LYS A 26 14.28 -21.21 15.56
N VAL A 27 13.27 -22.08 15.49
CA VAL A 27 11.86 -21.67 15.56
C VAL A 27 11.62 -20.90 16.86
N ASN A 28 10.89 -19.79 16.78
CA ASN A 28 10.65 -18.82 17.86
C ASN A 28 11.89 -18.09 18.39
N GLU A 29 13.04 -18.21 17.74
CA GLU A 29 14.24 -17.44 18.07
C GLU A 29 14.25 -16.08 17.35
N VAL A 30 14.84 -15.10 18.03
CA VAL A 30 15.04 -13.74 17.50
C VAL A 30 16.44 -13.60 16.92
N GLY A 31 16.51 -13.13 15.68
CA GLY A 31 17.73 -12.70 14.99
C GLY A 31 17.78 -11.17 14.85
N ILE A 32 18.94 -10.59 15.14
CA ILE A 32 19.24 -9.17 14.92
C ILE A 32 20.21 -9.09 13.75
N PHE A 33 19.80 -8.42 12.67
CA PHE A 33 20.62 -8.22 11.47
C PHE A 33 21.07 -6.78 11.40
N LEU A 34 22.39 -6.59 11.36
CA LEU A 34 23.04 -5.28 11.25
C LEU A 34 23.56 -5.11 9.82
N PHE A 35 23.17 -4.05 9.13
CA PHE A 35 23.61 -3.75 7.77
C PHE A 35 23.83 -2.26 7.58
N GLU A 36 24.61 -1.92 6.57
CA GLU A 36 24.93 -0.54 6.22
C GLU A 36 23.92 -0.05 5.16
N VAL A 37 23.25 1.06 5.44
CA VAL A 37 22.25 1.68 4.56
C VAL A 37 22.87 2.93 3.93
N GLY A 38 23.18 2.82 2.63
CA GLY A 38 23.46 3.98 1.79
C GLY A 38 22.20 4.63 1.20
N ASP A 39 21.12 3.86 1.01
CA ASP A 39 19.85 4.31 0.43
C ASP A 39 18.65 3.67 1.15
N TYR A 40 17.61 4.48 1.43
CA TYR A 40 16.46 4.12 2.27
C TYR A 40 15.64 2.96 1.71
N ASP A 41 15.68 2.73 0.39
CA ASP A 41 15.03 1.60 -0.27
C ASP A 41 15.45 0.25 0.32
N SER A 42 16.66 0.16 0.87
CA SER A 42 17.18 -1.08 1.44
C SER A 42 16.40 -1.56 2.67
N ILE A 43 15.81 -0.64 3.42
CA ILE A 43 15.03 -0.94 4.61
C ILE A 43 13.66 -1.50 4.22
N GLN A 44 13.03 -0.93 3.19
CA GLN A 44 11.75 -1.44 2.69
C GLN A 44 11.93 -2.84 2.09
N LYS A 45 12.93 -3.02 1.22
CA LYS A 45 13.23 -4.33 0.62
C LYS A 45 13.53 -5.41 1.65
N SER A 46 14.29 -5.09 2.70
CA SER A 46 14.55 -6.06 3.78
C SER A 46 13.29 -6.39 4.59
N ALA A 47 12.44 -5.40 4.89
CA ALA A 47 11.17 -5.63 5.55
C ALA A 47 10.20 -6.47 4.70
N ASP A 48 10.14 -6.19 3.40
CA ASP A 48 9.32 -6.93 2.44
C ASP A 48 9.81 -8.37 2.31
N ARG A 49 11.12 -8.59 2.23
CA ARG A 49 11.70 -9.93 2.21
C ARG A 49 11.31 -10.76 3.45
N VAL A 50 11.35 -10.16 4.64
CA VAL A 50 10.93 -10.83 5.89
C VAL A 50 9.44 -11.20 5.85
N LYS A 51 8.60 -10.30 5.32
CA LYS A 51 7.16 -10.56 5.14
C LYS A 51 6.88 -11.64 4.10
N GLU A 52 7.60 -11.66 2.98
CA GLU A 52 7.49 -12.69 1.93
C GLU A 52 7.82 -14.09 2.48
N MET A 53 8.86 -14.18 3.31
CA MET A 53 9.20 -15.41 4.03
C MET A 53 8.14 -15.78 5.09
N GLY A 54 7.32 -14.81 5.52
CA GLY A 54 6.24 -14.99 6.49
C GLY A 54 6.71 -14.95 7.95
N HIS A 55 7.93 -14.48 8.19
CA HIS A 55 8.48 -14.31 9.53
C HIS A 55 8.05 -12.96 10.13
N GLU A 56 8.23 -12.82 11.44
CA GLU A 56 7.77 -11.63 12.16
C GLU A 56 8.90 -10.59 12.25
N LEU A 57 8.68 -9.43 11.65
CA LEU A 57 9.53 -8.26 11.86
C LEU A 57 9.08 -7.57 13.17
N LEU A 58 9.94 -7.59 14.19
CA LEU A 58 9.64 -7.01 15.49
C LEU A 58 10.05 -5.54 15.59
N ASN A 59 11.25 -5.21 15.11
CA ASN A 59 11.78 -3.86 15.22
C ASN A 59 12.68 -3.55 14.02
N SER A 60 12.76 -2.26 13.72
CA SER A 60 13.63 -1.68 12.71
C SER A 60 14.18 -0.38 13.30
N LEU A 61 15.49 -0.35 13.57
CA LEU A 61 16.14 0.75 14.28
C LEU A 61 17.38 1.23 13.52
N LYS A 62 17.38 2.52 13.20
CA LYS A 62 18.57 3.30 12.81
C LYS A 62 19.27 3.79 14.06
N PHE A 63 20.52 3.42 14.29
CA PHE A 63 21.25 3.87 15.50
C PHE A 63 22.33 4.93 15.21
N ASN A 64 22.74 5.08 13.96
CA ASN A 64 23.67 6.09 13.47
C ASN A 64 23.34 6.41 11.99
N GLU A 65 24.12 7.27 11.35
CA GLU A 65 23.76 7.80 10.03
C GLU A 65 23.70 6.71 8.94
N VAL A 66 24.58 5.71 9.07
CA VAL A 66 24.84 4.70 8.03
C VAL A 66 24.44 3.29 8.47
N ASP A 67 24.51 2.93 9.75
CA ASP A 67 24.13 1.57 10.16
C ASP A 67 22.66 1.45 10.58
N TRP A 68 22.06 0.34 10.19
CA TRP A 68 20.68 -0.02 10.47
C TRP A 68 20.59 -1.42 11.05
N THR A 69 19.64 -1.62 11.96
CA THR A 69 19.34 -2.94 12.53
C THR A 69 17.89 -3.31 12.34
N ILE A 70 17.65 -4.55 11.98
CA ILE A 70 16.30 -5.14 12.00
C ILE A 70 16.29 -6.36 12.90
N VAL A 71 15.18 -6.50 13.63
CA VAL A 71 14.96 -7.58 14.58
C VAL A 71 13.85 -8.45 14.03
N VAL A 72 14.19 -9.69 13.71
CA VAL A 72 13.28 -10.66 13.09
C VAL A 72 13.12 -11.85 14.02
N LYS A 73 11.89 -12.29 14.24
CA LYS A 73 11.58 -13.54 14.93
C LYS A 73 11.21 -14.59 13.92
N LYS A 74 11.94 -15.71 13.95
CA LYS A 74 11.60 -16.87 13.14
C LYS A 74 10.34 -17.53 13.70
N LEU A 75 9.38 -17.77 12.84
CA LEU A 75 8.15 -18.48 13.17
C LEU A 75 8.22 -19.92 12.65
N ASP A 76 7.35 -20.78 13.16
CA ASP A 76 7.12 -22.12 12.65
C ASP A 76 6.38 -22.10 11.30
N GLU A 77 6.55 -23.17 10.53
CA GLU A 77 5.97 -23.30 9.19
C GLU A 77 4.43 -23.25 9.20
N HIS A 78 3.79 -23.77 10.25
CA HIS A 78 2.32 -23.73 10.37
C HIS A 78 1.82 -22.29 10.51
N THR A 79 2.41 -21.53 11.43
CA THR A 79 2.09 -20.10 11.61
C THR A 79 2.42 -19.29 10.36
N ILE A 80 3.49 -19.62 9.62
CA ILE A 80 3.82 -18.98 8.34
C ILE A 80 2.72 -19.25 7.30
N ALA A 81 2.24 -20.49 7.20
CA ALA A 81 1.18 -20.86 6.26
C ALA A 81 -0.12 -20.12 6.56
N ASP A 82 -0.54 -20.09 7.83
CA ASP A 82 -1.74 -19.38 8.26
C ASP A 82 -1.66 -17.88 7.97
N ARG A 83 -0.49 -17.28 8.20
CA ARG A 83 -0.26 -15.86 7.90
C ARG A 83 -0.23 -15.57 6.40
N LYS A 84 0.34 -16.46 5.59
CA LYS A 84 0.31 -16.33 4.12
C LYS A 84 -1.12 -16.42 3.59
N GLU A 85 -1.92 -17.34 4.12
CA GLU A 85 -3.33 -17.44 3.77
C GLU A 85 -4.11 -16.19 4.19
N ALA A 86 -3.91 -15.70 5.41
CA ALA A 86 -4.52 -14.48 5.91
C ALA A 86 -4.12 -13.25 5.08
N ALA A 87 -2.84 -13.15 4.69
CA ALA A 87 -2.34 -12.07 3.83
C ALA A 87 -2.96 -12.13 2.43
N ARG A 88 -3.12 -13.34 1.85
CA ARG A 88 -3.81 -13.50 0.55
C ARG A 88 -5.27 -13.06 0.65
N LYS A 89 -6.01 -13.50 1.68
CA LYS A 89 -7.40 -13.09 1.90
C LYS A 89 -7.51 -11.58 2.09
N ALA A 90 -6.63 -10.98 2.89
CA ALA A 90 -6.61 -9.54 3.08
C ALA A 90 -6.29 -8.77 1.79
N ALA A 91 -5.41 -9.30 0.94
CA ALA A 91 -5.11 -8.70 -0.36
C ALA A 91 -6.30 -8.80 -1.33
N GLU A 92 -6.97 -9.94 -1.39
CA GLU A 92 -8.20 -10.14 -2.18
C GLU A 92 -9.32 -9.22 -1.71
N GLU A 93 -9.53 -9.09 -0.40
CA GLU A 93 -10.50 -8.16 0.20
C GLU A 93 -10.15 -6.70 -0.09
N ALA A 94 -8.88 -6.31 -0.01
CA ALA A 94 -8.43 -4.97 -0.33
C ALA A 94 -8.62 -4.64 -1.82
N GLU A 95 -8.34 -5.58 -2.72
CA GLU A 95 -8.58 -5.42 -4.15
C GLU A 95 -10.08 -5.28 -4.46
N ALA A 96 -10.92 -6.13 -3.84
CA ALA A 96 -12.37 -6.05 -3.97
C ALA A 96 -12.91 -4.70 -3.46
N ALA A 97 -12.43 -4.24 -2.30
CA ALA A 97 -12.79 -2.94 -1.75
C ALA A 97 -12.36 -1.78 -2.66
N ARG A 98 -11.19 -1.87 -3.28
CA ARG A 98 -10.68 -0.86 -4.21
C ARG A 98 -11.53 -0.78 -5.49
N LYS A 99 -11.88 -1.93 -6.09
CA LYS A 99 -12.79 -1.99 -7.24
C LYS A 99 -14.18 -1.43 -6.89
N ALA A 100 -14.72 -1.80 -5.73
CA ALA A 100 -16.01 -1.28 -5.27
C ALA A 100 -15.97 0.25 -5.04
N ALA A 101 -14.88 0.77 -4.48
CA ALA A 101 -14.70 2.21 -4.30
C ALA A 101 -14.59 2.96 -5.63
N GLU A 102 -13.88 2.40 -6.61
CA GLU A 102 -13.75 2.95 -7.95
C GLU A 102 -15.09 2.98 -8.70
N GLU A 103 -15.85 1.88 -8.66
CA GLU A 103 -17.20 1.82 -9.24
C GLU A 103 -18.17 2.80 -8.56
N ALA A 104 -18.11 2.92 -7.23
CA ALA A 104 -18.92 3.88 -6.49
C ALA A 104 -18.55 5.34 -6.85
N ALA A 105 -17.26 5.63 -7.01
CA ALA A 105 -16.79 6.94 -7.46
C ALA A 105 -17.25 7.25 -8.89
N ALA A 106 -17.18 6.28 -9.80
CA ALA A 106 -17.64 6.42 -11.18
C ALA A 106 -19.16 6.68 -11.25
N LYS A 107 -19.97 5.94 -10.49
CA LYS A 107 -21.43 6.16 -10.40
C LYS A 107 -21.77 7.53 -9.86
N LYS A 108 -21.11 7.97 -8.77
CA LYS A 108 -21.31 9.32 -8.22
C LYS A 108 -20.94 10.41 -9.22
N LYS A 109 -19.86 10.23 -9.97
CA LYS A 109 -19.44 11.19 -10.99
C LYS A 109 -20.49 11.28 -12.11
N ALA A 110 -20.98 10.15 -12.61
CA ALA A 110 -22.00 10.09 -13.65
C ALA A 110 -23.34 10.72 -13.19
N GLU A 111 -23.77 10.48 -11.95
CA GLU A 111 -24.99 11.10 -11.41
C GLU A 111 -24.85 12.61 -11.27
N LEU A 112 -23.67 13.09 -10.86
CA LEU A 112 -23.39 14.51 -10.73
C LEU A 112 -23.32 15.22 -12.10
N GLU A 113 -22.80 14.55 -13.12
CA GLU A 113 -22.81 15.04 -14.51
C GLU A 113 -24.24 15.06 -15.08
N ALA A 114 -25.05 14.03 -14.82
CA ALA A 114 -26.45 14.00 -15.25
C ALA A 114 -27.29 15.12 -14.60
N LYS A 115 -27.12 15.35 -13.28
CA LYS A 115 -27.79 16.46 -12.58
C LYS A 115 -27.37 17.82 -13.13
N LYS A 116 -26.06 18.02 -13.40
CA LYS A 116 -25.56 19.25 -14.02
C LYS A 116 -26.13 19.48 -15.42
N ALA A 117 -26.27 18.41 -16.23
CA ALA A 117 -26.85 18.51 -17.56
C ALA A 117 -28.35 18.86 -17.52
N GLU A 118 -29.10 18.26 -16.59
CA GLU A 118 -30.52 18.58 -16.39
C GLU A 118 -30.73 20.03 -15.93
N GLU A 119 -29.89 20.49 -14.98
CA GLU A 119 -29.94 21.86 -14.48
C GLU A 119 -29.57 22.88 -15.56
N ALA A 120 -28.56 22.59 -16.39
CA ALA A 120 -28.20 23.42 -17.54
C ALA A 120 -29.30 23.46 -18.60
N ALA A 121 -29.97 22.35 -18.88
CA ALA A 121 -31.09 22.30 -19.82
C ALA A 121 -32.30 23.10 -19.34
N LYS A 122 -32.64 23.02 -18.03
CA LYS A 122 -33.68 23.87 -17.43
C LYS A 122 -33.35 25.35 -17.54
N LYS A 123 -32.10 25.73 -17.24
CA LYS A 123 -31.65 27.12 -17.30
C LYS A 123 -31.71 27.68 -18.72
N ALA A 124 -31.28 26.90 -19.71
CA ALA A 124 -31.37 27.27 -21.13
C ALA A 124 -32.83 27.39 -21.62
N ALA A 125 -33.74 26.53 -21.15
CA ALA A 125 -35.16 26.63 -21.47
C ALA A 125 -35.82 27.87 -20.84
N GLU A 126 -35.42 28.24 -19.62
CA GLU A 126 -35.90 29.45 -18.94
C GLU A 126 -35.38 30.73 -19.60
N GLU A 127 -34.10 30.77 -20.03
CA GLU A 127 -33.54 31.88 -20.81
C GLU A 127 -34.23 32.03 -22.17
N ALA A 128 -34.47 30.93 -22.91
CA ALA A 128 -35.17 30.98 -24.19
C ALA A 128 -36.64 31.43 -24.07
N ALA A 129 -37.31 31.07 -22.96
CA ALA A 129 -38.67 31.53 -22.68
C ALA A 129 -38.72 33.03 -22.36
N ASN A 130 -37.69 33.59 -21.73
CA ASN A 130 -37.57 35.02 -21.47
C ASN A 130 -37.19 35.82 -22.73
N GLU A 131 -36.35 35.30 -23.62
CA GLU A 131 -36.04 35.98 -24.89
C GLU A 131 -37.24 36.02 -25.86
N ALA A 132 -38.11 35.01 -25.82
CA ALA A 132 -39.33 34.97 -26.63
C ALA A 132 -40.39 35.99 -26.17
N SER A 133 -40.48 36.28 -24.87
CA SER A 133 -41.42 37.29 -24.35
C SER A 133 -40.94 38.74 -24.57
N ASP A 134 -39.63 38.96 -24.63
CA ASP A 134 -39.04 40.27 -24.94
C ASP A 134 -39.18 40.65 -26.42
N THR A 135 -39.29 39.67 -27.32
CA THR A 135 -39.49 39.91 -28.77
C THR A 135 -40.94 40.21 -29.15
N GLU A 136 -41.95 39.71 -28.40
CA GLU A 136 -43.37 40.05 -28.61
C GLU A 136 -43.71 41.48 -28.14
N THR A 137 -43.00 42.02 -27.14
CA THR A 137 -43.30 43.36 -26.59
C THR A 137 -42.76 44.52 -27.46
N LYS A 138 -41.96 44.23 -28.49
CA LYS A 138 -41.32 45.25 -29.34
C LYS A 138 -41.94 45.40 -30.74
N ALA A 139 -43.00 44.67 -31.03
CA ALA A 139 -43.71 44.68 -32.31
C ALA A 139 -45.07 45.44 -32.29
N GLU A 140 -45.45 46.04 -31.16
CA GLU A 140 -46.64 46.90 -31.03
C GLU A 140 -46.28 48.40 -31.01
#